data_AF-A0A2W6AER3-F1
#
_entry.id   AF-A0A2W6AER3-F1
#
_cell.length_a   1.000
_cell.length_b   1.000
_cell.length_c   1.000
_cell.angle_alpha   90.00
_cell.angle_beta   90.00
_cell.angle_gamma   90.00
#
_symmetry.space_group_name_H-M   'P 1'
#
loop_
_entity.id
_entity.type
_entity.pdbx_description
1 polymer ?
#
loop_
_entity_poly.entity_id
_entity_poly.type
_entity_poly.pdbx_seq_one_letter_code
_entity_poly.pdbx_strand_id
1 'polypeptide(L)' 'RDLEMQILKLEGRQKELTEELEKPETYERGGTATQLNRELQAVTADLERLTGEWEKLGQKMETSVR' A
#
# COMPACT_ATOMS: atom_id res chain seq x y z
N ARG A 1 9.13 8.51 11.23
CA ARG A 1 9.32 9.15 9.90
C ARG A 1 9.64 8.16 8.80
N ASP A 2 10.51 7.17 9.01
CA ASP A 2 10.80 6.18 7.95
C ASP A 2 9.55 5.35 7.57
N LEU A 3 8.79 4.84 8.56
CA LEU A 3 7.52 4.14 8.31
C LEU A 3 6.48 5.02 7.61
N GLU A 4 6.31 6.27 8.04
CA GLU A 4 5.37 7.21 7.41
C GLU A 4 5.72 7.47 5.95
N MET A 5 7.00 7.65 5.62
CA MET A 5 7.45 7.80 4.24
C MET A 5 7.23 6.54 3.41
N GLN A 6 7.45 5.36 3.99
CA GLN A 6 7.19 4.08 3.32
C GLN A 6 5.68 3.89 3.06
N ILE A 7 4.84 4.21 4.04
CA ILE A 7 3.37 4.19 3.90
C ILE A 7 2.94 5.14 2.79
N LEU A 8 3.37 6.41 2.82
CA LEU A 8 3.03 7.40 1.78
C LEU A 8 3.43 6.93 0.38
N LYS A 9 4.61 6.30 0.24
CA LYS A 9 5.06 5.74 -1.04
C LYS A 9 4.16 4.60 -1.52
N LEU A 10 3.78 3.70 -0.63
CA LEU A 10 2.92 2.57 -0.95
C LEU A 10 1.48 3.00 -1.25
N GLU A 11 0.95 4.01 -0.54
CA GLU A 11 -0.35 4.62 -0.85
C GLU A 11 -0.35 5.24 -2.25
N GLY A 12 0.73 5.96 -2.61
CA GLY A 12 0.93 6.45 -3.97
C GLY A 12 0.91 5.34 -5.00
N ARG A 13 1.63 4.24 -4.73
CA ARG A 13 1.65 3.08 -5.64
C ARG A 13 0.30 2.37 -5.73
N GLN A 14 -0.42 2.23 -4.63
CA GLN A 14 -1.76 1.63 -4.59
C GLN A 14 -2.73 2.43 -5.47
N LYS A 15 -2.65 3.76 -5.40
CA LYS A 15 -3.44 4.66 -6.23
C LYS A 15 -3.12 4.48 -7.72
N GLU A 16 -1.84 4.51 -8.09
CA GLU A 16 -1.41 4.29 -9.48
C GLU A 16 -1.92 2.95 -10.03
N LEU A 17 -1.76 1.87 -9.26
CA LEU A 17 -2.22 0.54 -9.68
C LEU A 17 -3.74 0.48 -9.85
N THR A 18 -4.48 1.14 -8.97
CA THR A 18 -5.95 1.24 -9.08
C THR A 18 -6.35 2.00 -10.34
N GLU A 19 -5.73 3.15 -10.60
CA GLU A 19 -5.98 3.95 -11.81
C GLU A 19 -5.66 3.17 -13.10
N GLU A 20 -4.57 2.38 -13.12
CA GLU A 20 -4.26 1.52 -14.26
C GLU A 20 -5.26 0.37 -14.42
N LEU A 21 -5.75 -0.23 -13.33
CA LEU A 21 -6.72 -1.32 -13.36
C LEU A 21 -8.13 -0.88 -13.78
N GLU A 22 -8.45 0.41 -13.68
CA GLU A 22 -9.70 1.01 -14.15
C GLU A 22 -9.72 1.25 -15.67
N LYS A 23 -8.55 1.28 -16.33
CA LYS A 23 -8.45 1.49 -17.77
C LYS A 23 -8.94 0.26 -18.55
N PRO A 24 -9.88 0.41 -19.51
CA PRO A 24 -10.29 -0.70 -20.38
C PRO A 24 -9.11 -1.34 -21.12
N GLU A 25 -8.12 -0.55 -21.53
CA GLU A 25 -6.92 -0.96 -22.26
C GLU A 25 -6.07 -1.98 -21.48
N THR A 26 -6.17 -1.98 -20.14
CA THR A 26 -5.48 -2.93 -19.27
C THR A 26 -5.96 -4.37 -19.48
N TYR A 27 -7.19 -4.55 -19.95
CA TYR A 27 -7.80 -5.86 -20.21
C TYR A 27 -7.64 -6.31 -21.67
N GLU A 28 -7.26 -5.40 -22.57
CA GLU A 28 -7.00 -5.71 -23.99
C GLU A 28 -5.69 -6.51 -24.16
N ARG A 29 -4.72 -6.28 -23.27
CA ARG A 29 -3.45 -7.00 -23.26
C ARG A 29 -3.51 -8.16 -22.27
N GLY A 30 -3.67 -9.37 -22.79
CA GLY A 30 -3.73 -10.58 -21.98
C GLY A 30 -2.57 -10.68 -20.99
N GLY A 31 -2.89 -10.79 -19.70
CA GLY A 31 -1.92 -10.95 -18.60
C GLY A 31 -1.58 -9.66 -17.83
N THR A 32 -1.75 -8.47 -18.41
CA THR A 32 -1.45 -7.19 -17.74
C THR A 32 -2.32 -6.99 -16.50
N ALA A 33 -3.63 -7.19 -16.61
CA ALA A 33 -4.55 -7.07 -15.49
C ALA A 33 -4.20 -8.03 -14.33
N THR A 34 -3.78 -9.26 -14.62
CA THR A 34 -3.37 -10.23 -13.59
C THR A 34 -2.08 -9.80 -12.90
N GLN A 35 -1.11 -9.26 -13.63
CA GLN A 35 0.14 -8.75 -13.06
C GLN A 35 -0.12 -7.56 -12.12
N LEU A 36 -0.89 -6.56 -12.59
CA LEU A 36 -1.23 -5.38 -11.80
C LEU A 36 -2.04 -5.74 -10.54
N ASN A 37 -2.98 -6.69 -10.64
CA ASN A 37 -3.72 -7.18 -9.47
C ASN A 37 -2.83 -7.86 -8.44
N ARG A 38 -1.84 -8.67 -8.87
CA ARG A 38 -0.88 -9.29 -7.94
C ARG A 38 -0.02 -8.24 -7.24
N GLU A 39 0.39 -7.21 -7.97
CA GLU A 39 1.14 -6.11 -7.38
C GLU A 39 0.28 -5.32 -6.38
N LEU A 40 -0.97 -5.03 -6.73
CA LEU A 40 -1.90 -4.34 -5.84
C LEU A 40 -2.14 -5.11 -4.54
N GLN A 41 -2.27 -6.44 -4.61
CA GLN A 41 -2.39 -7.29 -3.44
C GLN A 41 -1.14 -7.22 -2.55
N ALA A 42 0.06 -7.26 -3.13
CA ALA A 42 1.31 -7.13 -2.38
C ALA A 42 1.42 -5.76 -1.69
N VAL A 43 1.15 -4.68 -2.42
CA VAL A 43 1.16 -3.30 -1.88
C VAL A 43 0.15 -3.15 -0.73
N THR A 44 -1.04 -3.73 -0.88
CA THR A 44 -2.09 -3.67 0.15
C THR A 44 -1.67 -4.42 1.42
N ALA A 45 -1.09 -5.62 1.28
CA ALA A 45 -0.58 -6.38 2.42
C ALA A 45 0.56 -5.65 3.16
N ASP A 46 1.45 -4.97 2.42
CA ASP A 46 2.51 -4.17 3.03
C ASP A 46 1.97 -2.91 3.73
N LEU A 47 0.96 -2.25 3.15
CA LEU A 47 0.28 -1.10 3.79
C LEU A 47 -0.36 -1.49 5.12
N GLU A 48 -1.09 -2.61 5.16
CA GLU A 48 -1.70 -3.12 6.38
C GLU A 48 -0.64 -3.40 7.46
N ARG A 49 0.45 -4.07 7.08
CA ARG A 49 1.55 -4.38 8.00
C ARG A 49 2.21 -3.12 8.54
N LEU A 50 2.63 -2.20 7.67
CA LEU A 50 3.38 -1.00 8.05
C LEU A 50 2.52 0.00 8.84
N THR A 51 1.24 0.14 8.49
CA THR A 51 0.30 0.94 9.26
C THR A 51 0.15 0.38 10.67
N GLY A 52 -0.02 -0.94 10.81
CA GLY A 52 -0.08 -1.59 12.12
C GLY A 52 1.22 -1.45 12.93
N GLU A 53 2.39 -1.44 12.30
CA GLU A 53 3.67 -1.16 12.96
C GLU A 53 3.76 0.30 13.45
N TRP A 54 3.33 1.26 12.62
CA TRP A 54 3.33 2.67 12.97
C TRP A 54 2.39 2.97 14.14
N GLU A 55 1.18 2.41 14.14
CA GLU A 55 0.21 2.56 15.24
C GLU A 55 0.75 2.02 16.57
N LYS A 56 1.41 0.85 16.55
CA LYS A 56 2.04 0.25 17.75
C LYS A 56 3.14 1.15 18.31
N LEU A 57 3.93 1.79 17.46
CA LEU A 57 4.95 2.75 17.92
C LEU A 57 4.30 3.97 18.57
N GLY A 58 3.21 4.49 17.99
CA GLY A 58 2.42 5.57 18.58
C GLY A 58 1.93 5.23 19.99
N GLN A 59 1.31 4.05 20.16
CA GLN A 59 0.81 3.58 21.46
C GLN A 59 1.93 3.37 22.49
N LYS A 60 3.09 2.85 22.06
CA LYS A 60 4.25 2.66 22.94
C LYS A 60 4.79 4.01 23.44
N MET A 61 4.85 5.01 22.57
CA MET A 61 5.28 6.37 22.95
C MET A 61 4.28 7.00 23.93
N GLU A 62 2.98 6.88 23.68
CA GLU A 62 1.94 7.41 24.60
C GLU A 62 2.01 6.76 25.99
N THR A 63 2.19 5.44 26.05
CA THR A 63 2.28 4.68 27.32
C THR A 63 3.56 4.99 28.09
N SER A 64 4.67 5.30 27.40
CA SER A 64 5.95 5.59 28.05
C SER A 64 6.06 7.01 28.62
N VAL A 65 5.09 7.88 28.32
CA VAL A 65 5.06 9.30 28.75
C VAL A 65 3.99 9.55 29.84
N ARG A 66 3.14 8.56 30.13
CA ARG A 66 2.25 8.56 31.31
C ARG A 66 2.96 8.04 32.55
#